data_AF-Q0UUD0-F1
#
_entry.id   AF-Q0UUD0-F1
#
_cell.length_a   1.000
_cell.length_b   1.000
_cell.length_c   1.000
_cell.angle_alpha   90.00
_cell.angle_beta   90.00
_cell.angle_gamma   90.00
#
_symmetry.space_group_name_H-M   'P 1'
#
loop_
_entity.id
_entity.type
_entity.pdbx_description
1 polymer ?
#
loop_
_entity_poly.entity_id
_entity_poly.type
_entity_poly.pdbx_seq_one_letter_code
_entity_poly.pdbx_strand_id
1 'polypeptide(L)'
;MICRNCLRAASKARPQQTRFLTTSSRLNATPISAAQSAPARQGSPSSSHNPPAATSTSAAQPFSEPLTPKATAPEKKKSTPLVKSSIPAGTPLKGLNFEKNKQDPVALPDDEYPEWLWGILARQEKSAEGVGMGDLFSKSKKQRRVAAKRLRKEQAMNPEMLVPKVPVYEQTVDLPAGDGSLGGAVDAARARAELTKAMRDKRRAEIKEKNFLKAMG
;
A
#
# COMPACT_ATOMS: atom_id res chain seq x y z
N MET A 1 22.66 60.71 6.18
CA MET A 1 21.41 60.51 6.98
C MET A 1 20.24 60.36 6.02
N ILE A 2 19.41 59.32 6.15
CA ILE A 2 18.31 59.03 5.22
C ILE A 2 17.06 59.83 5.61
N CYS A 3 16.41 60.47 4.63
CA CYS A 3 15.35 61.43 4.89
C CYS A 3 14.02 60.77 5.32
N ARG A 4 13.19 61.49 6.08
CA ARG A 4 11.92 60.97 6.62
C ARG A 4 10.89 60.64 5.51
N ASN A 5 10.94 61.35 4.38
CA ASN A 5 10.17 61.03 3.16
C ASN A 5 10.72 59.79 2.43
N CYS A 6 12.03 59.58 2.45
CA CYS A 6 12.72 58.46 1.81
C CYS A 6 12.27 57.13 2.44
N LEU A 7 12.18 57.08 3.78
CA LEU A 7 11.63 55.95 4.53
C LEU A 7 10.14 55.69 4.27
N ARG A 8 9.34 56.75 4.04
CA ARG A 8 7.90 56.64 3.76
C ARG A 8 7.59 56.23 2.31
N ALA A 9 8.49 56.51 1.36
CA ALA A 9 8.40 56.00 0.00
C ALA A 9 8.70 54.49 -0.04
N ALA A 10 9.77 54.04 0.65
CA ALA A 10 10.16 52.63 0.72
C ALA A 10 9.06 51.73 1.32
N SER A 11 8.33 52.19 2.33
CA SER A 11 7.23 51.42 2.93
C SER A 11 5.94 51.36 2.11
N LYS A 12 5.83 52.16 1.03
CA LYS A 12 4.68 52.16 0.11
C LYS A 12 4.90 51.31 -1.14
N ALA A 13 6.15 50.93 -1.43
CA ALA A 13 6.54 50.04 -2.52
C ALA A 13 6.22 48.57 -2.21
N ARG A 14 4.93 48.24 -2.09
CA ARG A 14 4.45 46.84 -2.07
C ARG A 14 4.34 46.36 -3.52
N PRO A 15 5.15 45.40 -3.99
CA PRO A 15 4.92 44.80 -5.30
C PRO A 15 3.60 44.01 -5.28
N GLN A 16 2.58 44.57 -5.93
CA GLN A 16 1.36 43.84 -6.26
C GLN A 16 1.54 43.18 -7.63
N GLN A 17 1.17 41.89 -7.69
CA GLN A 17 1.00 41.11 -8.93
C GLN A 17 2.34 40.85 -9.67
N THR A 18 2.53 39.78 -10.42
CA THR A 18 1.61 38.97 -11.22
C THR A 18 2.01 37.48 -11.21
N ARG A 19 1.08 36.58 -11.55
CA ARG A 19 1.42 35.19 -11.88
C ARG A 19 1.93 35.14 -13.32
N PHE A 20 3.10 34.56 -13.56
CA PHE A 20 3.52 34.13 -14.90
C PHE A 20 3.58 32.61 -14.97
N LEU A 21 3.09 32.06 -16.08
CA LEU A 21 3.15 30.64 -16.40
C LEU A 21 4.43 30.31 -17.19
N THR A 22 4.94 29.10 -16.95
CA THR A 22 5.66 28.22 -17.90
C THR A 22 6.50 28.83 -19.03
N THR A 23 7.80 28.55 -19.02
CA THR A 23 8.59 28.21 -20.22
C THR A 23 9.71 27.23 -19.84
N SER A 24 10.24 26.51 -20.83
CA SER A 24 10.89 25.21 -20.64
C SER A 24 12.40 25.16 -20.95
N SER A 25 13.04 24.09 -20.47
CA SER A 25 14.15 23.34 -21.09
C SER A 25 15.47 24.03 -21.45
N ARG A 26 16.59 23.59 -20.82
CA ARG A 26 17.84 23.03 -21.43
C ARG A 26 18.46 22.04 -20.42
N LEU A 27 18.56 20.74 -20.73
CA LEU A 27 19.69 20.05 -21.38
C LEU A 27 21.02 20.15 -20.61
N ASN A 28 21.49 19.01 -20.10
CA ASN A 28 22.91 18.63 -20.06
C ASN A 28 23.01 17.10 -20.03
N ALA A 29 23.92 16.54 -20.84
CA ALA A 29 24.08 15.10 -21.03
C ALA A 29 25.53 14.68 -20.74
N THR A 30 25.72 13.50 -20.14
CA THR A 30 27.02 12.85 -19.94
C THR A 30 26.91 11.33 -20.14
N PRO A 31 28.01 10.63 -20.50
CA PRO A 31 27.91 9.49 -21.40
C PRO A 31 27.90 8.09 -20.76
N ILE A 32 27.46 7.15 -21.59
CA ILE A 32 27.47 5.69 -21.38
C ILE A 32 28.92 5.17 -21.31
N SER A 33 29.19 4.22 -20.41
CA SER A 33 30.40 3.38 -20.44
C SER A 33 30.03 1.93 -20.76
N ALA A 34 30.83 1.30 -21.62
CA ALA A 34 30.63 -0.06 -22.10
C ALA A 34 31.85 -0.95 -21.78
N ALA A 35 31.59 -2.21 -21.47
CA ALA A 35 32.55 -3.32 -21.50
C ALA A 35 31.73 -4.59 -21.84
N GLN A 36 31.92 -5.29 -22.97
CA GLN A 36 33.11 -6.06 -23.38
C GLN A 36 33.48 -7.11 -22.30
N SER A 37 33.05 -8.37 -22.39
CA SER A 37 33.24 -9.45 -23.39
C SER A 37 34.30 -10.46 -22.93
N ALA A 38 33.96 -11.76 -22.96
CA ALA A 38 34.82 -12.85 -22.52
C ALA A 38 36.00 -13.12 -23.48
N PRO A 39 36.97 -13.94 -23.04
CA PRO A 39 37.28 -15.13 -23.82
C PRO A 39 37.35 -16.42 -22.99
N ALA A 40 37.43 -17.55 -23.69
CA ALA A 40 37.37 -18.92 -23.15
C ALA A 40 38.66 -19.72 -23.46
N ARG A 41 38.62 -21.04 -23.18
CA ARG A 41 39.59 -22.12 -23.52
C ARG A 41 40.71 -22.36 -22.49
N GLN A 42 41.29 -23.56 -22.34
CA GLN A 42 40.90 -24.93 -22.73
C GLN A 42 41.72 -25.91 -21.87
N GLY A 43 41.18 -27.10 -21.55
CA GLY A 43 41.92 -28.20 -20.93
C GLY A 43 41.16 -29.51 -21.13
N SER A 44 41.82 -30.53 -21.68
CA SER A 44 41.22 -31.80 -22.13
C SER A 44 42.16 -32.98 -21.78
N PRO A 45 41.86 -34.26 -22.07
CA PRO A 45 41.65 -35.21 -20.98
C PRO A 45 42.60 -36.42 -20.99
N SER A 46 42.75 -37.11 -19.86
CA SER A 46 43.10 -38.54 -19.83
C SER A 46 42.88 -39.19 -18.47
N SER A 47 41.95 -40.14 -18.39
CA SER A 47 42.24 -41.54 -17.99
C SER A 47 40.93 -42.31 -17.79
N SER A 48 40.90 -43.53 -18.30
CA SER A 48 39.74 -44.42 -18.36
C SER A 48 39.85 -45.53 -17.31
N HIS A 49 38.74 -45.91 -16.66
CA HIS A 49 38.40 -47.31 -16.41
C HIS A 49 36.89 -47.50 -16.12
N ASN A 50 36.43 -48.75 -16.20
CA ASN A 50 35.09 -49.14 -16.65
C ASN A 50 34.13 -49.60 -15.49
N PRO A 51 32.81 -49.79 -15.75
CA PRO A 51 31.79 -50.04 -14.73
C PRO A 51 31.32 -51.52 -14.64
N PRO A 52 30.32 -51.80 -13.78
CA PRO A 52 29.09 -52.50 -14.21
C PRO A 52 27.83 -51.62 -13.91
N ALA A 53 26.82 -51.54 -14.78
CA ALA A 53 25.74 -52.52 -15.03
C ALA A 53 24.90 -52.83 -13.77
N ALA A 54 23.56 -52.76 -13.73
CA ALA A 54 22.52 -52.45 -14.74
C ALA A 54 21.29 -51.80 -13.99
N THR A 55 20.09 -51.54 -14.52
CA THR A 55 19.38 -52.00 -15.74
C THR A 55 18.35 -50.94 -16.23
N SER A 56 17.40 -51.34 -17.09
CA SER A 56 16.55 -50.51 -17.96
C SER A 56 15.16 -50.11 -17.42
N THR A 57 14.69 -48.97 -17.95
CA THR A 57 13.29 -48.61 -18.27
C THR A 57 12.51 -49.72 -18.99
N SER A 58 11.20 -49.89 -18.71
CA SER A 58 10.08 -49.70 -19.68
C SER A 58 8.75 -50.44 -19.33
N ALA A 59 7.64 -49.69 -19.45
CA ALA A 59 6.24 -50.06 -19.79
C ALA A 59 5.61 -51.42 -19.37
N ALA A 60 4.42 -51.38 -18.72
CA ALA A 60 3.10 -51.57 -19.40
C ALA A 60 1.90 -51.94 -18.45
N GLN A 61 0.95 -51.00 -18.29
CA GLN A 61 -0.51 -51.22 -18.25
C GLN A 61 -1.09 -52.16 -17.12
N PRO A 62 -2.42 -52.42 -17.03
CA PRO A 62 -3.32 -51.57 -16.24
C PRO A 62 -4.17 -52.33 -15.20
N PHE A 63 -4.64 -51.67 -14.14
CA PHE A 63 -5.68 -52.23 -13.26
C PHE A 63 -6.71 -51.20 -12.79
N SER A 64 -7.83 -51.21 -13.51
CA SER A 64 -9.23 -50.97 -13.12
C SER A 64 -9.57 -50.11 -11.90
N GLU A 65 -10.33 -49.05 -12.16
CA GLU A 65 -11.23 -48.38 -11.21
C GLU A 65 -12.28 -49.34 -10.63
N PRO A 66 -12.86 -49.00 -9.46
CA PRO A 66 -14.32 -48.91 -9.45
C PRO A 66 -14.85 -47.56 -8.94
N LEU A 67 -15.89 -47.09 -9.63
CA LEU A 67 -16.54 -45.79 -9.43
C LEU A 67 -17.31 -45.71 -8.11
N THR A 68 -17.05 -44.67 -7.30
CA THR A 68 -18.02 -44.15 -6.32
C THR A 68 -18.11 -42.62 -6.41
N PRO A 69 -19.19 -42.05 -6.94
CA PRO A 69 -19.33 -40.60 -7.07
C PRO A 69 -19.67 -39.98 -5.71
N LYS A 70 -18.63 -39.60 -4.94
CA LYS A 70 -18.82 -38.79 -3.73
C LYS A 70 -19.27 -37.38 -4.13
N ALA A 71 -20.56 -37.12 -3.98
CA ALA A 71 -21.19 -35.85 -4.32
C ALA A 71 -20.43 -34.65 -3.73
N THR A 72 -19.83 -33.84 -4.61
CA THR A 72 -19.28 -32.52 -4.29
C THR A 72 -20.44 -31.55 -4.05
N ALA A 73 -20.93 -31.54 -2.81
CA ALA A 73 -21.78 -30.47 -2.34
C ALA A 73 -21.07 -29.12 -2.57
N PRO A 74 -21.73 -28.10 -3.15
CA PRO A 74 -21.10 -26.81 -3.36
C PRO A 74 -20.78 -26.19 -2.00
N GLU A 75 -19.50 -25.96 -1.74
CA GLU A 75 -19.04 -25.23 -0.56
C GLU A 75 -19.55 -23.79 -0.64
N LYS A 76 -20.74 -23.56 -0.10
CA LYS A 76 -21.19 -22.22 0.27
C LYS A 76 -20.16 -21.68 1.26
N LYS A 77 -19.29 -20.80 0.77
CA LYS A 77 -18.44 -19.94 1.60
C LYS A 77 -19.36 -19.27 2.62
N LYS A 78 -19.36 -19.77 3.85
CA LYS A 78 -20.01 -19.11 4.97
C LYS A 78 -19.20 -17.85 5.23
N SER A 79 -19.58 -16.75 4.59
CA SER A 79 -19.32 -15.43 5.14
C SER A 79 -19.88 -15.46 6.55
N THR A 80 -18.98 -15.49 7.54
CA THR A 80 -19.35 -15.12 8.90
C THR A 80 -20.09 -13.79 8.79
N PRO A 81 -21.35 -13.69 9.25
CA PRO A 81 -22.06 -12.43 9.27
C PRO A 81 -21.38 -11.56 10.30
N LEU A 82 -20.36 -10.81 9.84
CA LEU A 82 -19.87 -9.65 10.54
C LEU A 82 -21.08 -8.73 10.61
N VAL A 83 -21.62 -8.58 11.81
CA VAL A 83 -22.84 -7.82 12.10
C VAL A 83 -22.60 -6.39 11.59
N LYS A 84 -23.17 -6.06 10.41
CA LYS A 84 -22.81 -4.83 9.68
C LYS A 84 -23.30 -3.61 10.48
N SER A 85 -24.55 -3.65 10.93
CA SER A 85 -25.15 -2.63 11.80
C SER A 85 -25.33 -3.10 13.24
N SER A 86 -25.17 -2.18 14.19
CA SER A 86 -25.55 -2.36 15.60
C SER A 86 -27.00 -1.95 15.88
N ILE A 87 -27.70 -1.39 14.89
CA ILE A 87 -29.04 -0.84 14.99
C ILE A 87 -29.96 -1.64 14.07
N PRO A 88 -30.99 -2.35 14.57
CA PRO A 88 -31.88 -3.12 13.73
C PRO A 88 -32.78 -2.21 12.89
N ALA A 89 -33.17 -2.70 11.71
CA ALA A 89 -34.13 -2.05 10.82
C ALA A 89 -35.45 -1.73 11.57
N GLY A 90 -36.06 -0.59 11.24
CA GLY A 90 -37.26 -0.08 11.92
C GLY A 90 -36.97 0.75 13.18
N THR A 91 -35.71 0.89 13.62
CA THR A 91 -35.38 1.73 14.79
C THR A 91 -35.43 3.24 14.44
N PRO A 92 -36.23 4.06 15.13
CA PRO A 92 -36.22 5.52 14.93
C PRO A 92 -34.94 6.15 15.49
N LEU A 93 -34.22 6.89 14.66
CA LEU A 93 -32.96 7.57 15.01
C LEU A 93 -33.26 8.91 15.68
N LYS A 94 -33.42 8.87 17.00
CA LYS A 94 -33.84 10.00 17.84
C LYS A 94 -32.93 11.23 17.70
N GLY A 95 -33.53 12.39 17.48
CA GLY A 95 -32.83 13.68 17.52
C GLY A 95 -32.00 14.01 16.27
N LEU A 96 -32.28 13.35 15.14
CA LEU A 96 -31.72 13.75 13.84
C LEU A 96 -32.62 14.78 13.13
N ASN A 97 -33.92 14.76 13.38
CA ASN A 97 -34.82 15.73 12.79
C ASN A 97 -34.82 17.06 13.58
N PHE A 98 -34.61 18.17 12.86
CA PHE A 98 -34.70 19.55 13.37
C PHE A 98 -35.92 20.32 12.85
N GLU A 99 -36.72 19.73 11.96
CA GLU A 99 -37.90 20.35 11.37
C GLU A 99 -39.19 20.01 12.14
N LYS A 100 -39.96 21.04 12.52
CA LYS A 100 -41.14 20.91 13.41
C LYS A 100 -42.28 20.02 12.88
N ASN A 101 -42.33 19.78 11.56
CA ASN A 101 -43.41 19.06 10.89
C ASN A 101 -42.97 17.68 10.33
N LYS A 102 -41.78 17.20 10.70
CA LYS A 102 -41.24 15.90 10.27
C LYS A 102 -41.06 14.97 11.47
N GLN A 103 -41.01 13.68 11.19
CA GLN A 103 -40.66 12.65 12.18
C GLN A 103 -39.16 12.35 12.10
N ASP A 104 -38.57 11.87 13.20
CA ASP A 104 -37.20 11.33 13.16
C ASP A 104 -37.07 10.20 12.11
N PRO A 105 -35.97 10.16 11.34
CA PRO A 105 -35.78 9.15 10.31
C PRO A 105 -35.64 7.75 10.93
N VAL A 106 -36.25 6.76 10.27
CA VAL A 106 -36.23 5.36 10.69
C VAL A 106 -35.08 4.63 9.99
N ALA A 107 -34.35 3.78 10.71
CA ALA A 107 -33.31 2.94 10.14
C ALA A 107 -33.90 1.94 9.13
N LEU A 108 -33.33 1.93 7.92
CA LEU A 108 -33.64 0.98 6.86
C LEU A 108 -32.86 -0.34 7.08
N PRO A 109 -33.13 -1.43 6.34
CA PRO A 109 -32.28 -2.62 6.41
C PRO A 109 -30.87 -2.36 5.82
N ASP A 110 -29.89 -3.13 6.31
CA ASP A 110 -28.46 -2.98 5.98
C ASP A 110 -28.12 -3.01 4.49
N ASP A 111 -28.95 -3.69 3.69
CA ASP A 111 -28.73 -3.88 2.25
C ASP A 111 -29.33 -2.74 1.39
N GLU A 112 -30.19 -1.89 1.96
CA GLU A 112 -30.63 -0.64 1.31
C GLU A 112 -29.62 0.50 1.50
N TYR A 113 -28.69 0.38 2.47
CA TYR A 113 -27.62 1.33 2.64
C TYR A 113 -26.48 1.10 1.62
N PRO A 114 -25.94 2.17 0.99
CA PRO A 114 -24.83 2.06 0.07
C PRO A 114 -23.58 1.41 0.69
N GLU A 115 -22.92 0.53 -0.08
CA GLU A 115 -21.77 -0.26 0.39
C GLU A 115 -20.63 0.59 0.99
N TRP A 116 -20.44 1.83 0.50
CA TRP A 116 -19.41 2.74 1.00
C TRP A 116 -19.57 3.11 2.49
N LEU A 117 -20.78 3.01 3.05
CA LEU A 117 -21.06 3.27 4.46
C LEU A 117 -20.22 2.35 5.38
N TRP A 118 -20.19 1.07 5.05
CA TRP A 118 -19.46 0.04 5.79
C TRP A 118 -17.94 0.21 5.65
N GLY A 119 -17.47 0.84 4.58
CA GLY A 119 -16.06 1.15 4.34
C GLY A 119 -15.49 2.33 5.13
N ILE A 120 -16.32 3.18 5.76
CA ILE A 120 -15.85 4.41 6.45
C ILE A 120 -14.95 4.06 7.64
N LEU A 121 -15.36 3.08 8.46
CA LEU A 121 -14.66 2.72 9.70
C LEU A 121 -13.31 2.04 9.46
N ALA A 122 -13.13 1.38 8.30
CA ALA A 122 -11.86 0.76 7.92
C ALA A 122 -10.66 1.74 7.88
N ARG A 123 -10.91 3.06 7.78
CA ARG A 123 -9.87 4.09 7.92
C ARG A 123 -9.43 4.29 9.38
N GLN A 124 -10.35 4.22 10.34
CA GLN A 124 -10.05 4.25 11.77
C GLN A 124 -9.28 2.99 12.18
N GLU A 125 -9.79 1.83 11.79
CA GLU A 125 -9.20 0.52 12.12
C GLU A 125 -7.76 0.41 11.64
N LYS A 126 -7.43 0.82 10.41
CA LYS A 126 -6.04 0.81 9.91
C LYS A 126 -5.11 1.74 10.69
N SER A 127 -5.61 2.85 11.26
CA SER A 127 -4.81 3.67 12.18
C SER A 127 -4.67 3.05 13.57
N ALA A 128 -5.64 2.28 14.04
CA ALA A 128 -5.58 1.53 15.30
C ALA A 128 -4.74 0.24 15.21
N GLU A 129 -4.73 -0.44 14.05
CA GLU A 129 -3.89 -1.60 13.78
C GLU A 129 -2.39 -1.22 13.79
N GLY A 130 -2.06 -0.01 13.32
CA GLY A 130 -0.74 0.60 13.51
C GLY A 130 -0.34 0.76 14.99
N VAL A 131 -1.31 0.95 15.89
CA VAL A 131 -1.08 0.95 17.35
C VAL A 131 -0.84 -0.48 17.87
N GLY A 132 -1.28 -1.52 17.16
CA GLY A 132 -0.95 -2.92 17.45
C GLY A 132 0.55 -3.23 17.40
N MET A 133 1.30 -2.52 16.55
CA MET A 133 2.77 -2.55 16.53
C MET A 133 3.37 -1.66 17.63
N GLY A 134 2.75 -0.51 17.91
CA GLY A 134 3.17 0.41 18.99
C GLY A 134 3.04 -0.21 20.39
N ASP A 135 2.00 -1.00 20.62
CA ASP A 135 1.82 -1.81 21.83
C ASP A 135 2.59 -3.15 21.76
N LEU A 136 3.79 -3.14 21.18
CA LEU A 136 4.81 -4.09 21.57
C LEU A 136 5.50 -3.64 22.86
N PHE A 137 5.53 -2.34 23.18
CA PHE A 137 6.26 -1.85 24.34
C PHE A 137 5.52 -2.03 25.67
N SER A 138 4.21 -1.74 25.73
CA SER A 138 3.39 -1.82 26.96
C SER A 138 2.95 -3.25 27.31
N LYS A 139 3.04 -4.18 26.35
CA LYS A 139 2.89 -5.62 26.59
C LYS A 139 4.01 -6.20 27.48
N SER A 140 3.66 -7.24 28.23
CA SER A 140 4.58 -7.92 29.18
C SER A 140 5.86 -8.42 28.51
N LYS A 141 6.99 -8.42 29.24
CA LYS A 141 8.32 -8.90 28.76
C LYS A 141 8.25 -10.28 28.08
N LYS A 142 7.34 -11.17 28.51
CA LYS A 142 7.10 -12.49 27.88
C LYS A 142 6.44 -12.36 26.50
N GLN A 143 5.42 -11.52 26.36
CA GLN A 143 4.73 -11.24 25.10
C GLN A 143 5.69 -10.63 24.07
N ARG A 144 6.54 -9.68 24.48
CA ARG A 144 7.59 -9.10 23.61
C ARG A 144 8.53 -10.17 23.04
N ARG A 145 9.00 -11.11 23.87
CA ARG A 145 9.86 -12.22 23.43
C ARG A 145 9.15 -13.19 22.48
N VAL A 146 7.86 -13.45 22.69
CA VAL A 146 7.06 -14.32 21.80
C VAL A 146 6.82 -13.62 20.46
N ALA A 147 6.44 -12.33 20.46
CA ALA A 147 6.26 -11.55 19.23
C ALA A 147 7.56 -11.45 18.42
N ALA A 148 8.69 -11.14 19.07
CA ALA A 148 10.00 -11.09 18.39
C ALA A 148 10.42 -12.46 17.81
N LYS A 149 10.16 -13.56 18.51
CA LYS A 149 10.37 -14.92 17.98
C LYS A 149 9.47 -15.22 16.78
N ARG A 150 8.21 -14.78 16.82
CA ARG A 150 7.24 -14.97 15.75
C ARG A 150 7.65 -14.20 14.49
N LEU A 151 7.96 -12.90 14.63
CA LEU A 151 8.43 -12.04 13.55
C LEU A 151 9.73 -12.58 12.92
N ARG A 152 10.70 -13.04 13.74
CA ARG A 152 11.91 -13.69 13.22
C ARG A 152 11.63 -14.99 12.46
N LYS A 153 10.63 -15.78 12.89
CA LYS A 153 10.19 -16.98 12.15
C LYS A 153 9.51 -16.60 10.83
N GLU A 154 8.63 -15.60 10.85
CA GLU A 154 7.92 -15.11 9.66
C GLU A 154 8.88 -14.52 8.61
N GLN A 155 9.92 -13.80 9.04
CA GLN A 155 11.04 -13.34 8.19
C GLN A 155 11.92 -14.48 7.67
N ALA A 156 12.18 -15.52 8.48
CA ALA A 156 12.96 -16.68 8.03
C ALA A 156 12.19 -17.56 7.02
N MET A 157 10.86 -17.63 7.13
CA MET A 157 10.01 -18.35 6.18
C MET A 157 9.76 -17.53 4.89
N ASN A 158 9.71 -16.20 4.99
CA ASN A 158 9.45 -15.30 3.86
C ASN A 158 10.66 -14.36 3.67
N PRO A 159 11.73 -14.78 2.96
CA PRO A 159 12.91 -13.94 2.76
C PRO A 159 12.61 -12.63 2.02
N GLU A 160 11.53 -12.56 1.24
CA GLU A 160 11.05 -11.33 0.60
C GLU A 160 10.61 -10.26 1.63
N MET A 161 9.99 -10.68 2.74
CA MET A 161 9.54 -9.76 3.81
C MET A 161 10.69 -9.10 4.59
N LEU A 162 11.94 -9.53 4.34
CA LEU A 162 13.14 -8.89 4.88
C LEU A 162 13.62 -7.72 4.01
N VAL A 163 13.22 -7.66 2.73
CA VAL A 163 13.56 -6.55 1.83
C VAL A 163 12.82 -5.29 2.30
N PRO A 164 13.53 -4.16 2.56
CA PRO A 164 12.88 -2.93 3.01
C PRO A 164 11.81 -2.46 2.02
N LYS A 165 10.56 -2.30 2.49
CA LYS A 165 9.46 -1.82 1.64
C LYS A 165 9.64 -0.34 1.35
N VAL A 166 10.29 -0.03 0.22
CA VAL A 166 10.46 1.34 -0.27
C VAL A 166 9.09 2.02 -0.41
N PRO A 167 8.85 3.17 0.23
CA PRO A 167 7.61 3.94 0.09
C PRO A 167 7.33 4.37 -1.35
N VAL A 168 6.05 4.46 -1.74
CA VAL A 168 5.62 4.81 -3.11
C VAL A 168 6.22 6.12 -3.63
N TYR A 169 6.52 7.09 -2.75
CA TYR A 169 7.12 8.38 -3.14
C TYR A 169 8.66 8.37 -3.24
N GLU A 170 9.31 7.27 -2.88
CA GLU A 170 10.76 7.03 -3.05
C GLU A 170 11.04 6.08 -4.23
N GLN A 171 10.00 5.48 -4.81
CA GLN A 171 10.11 4.61 -5.99
C GLN A 171 10.27 5.44 -7.26
N THR A 172 11.18 5.02 -8.14
CA THR A 172 11.40 5.58 -9.48
C THR A 172 10.68 4.77 -10.57
N VAL A 173 9.72 3.92 -10.19
CA VAL A 173 8.94 3.12 -11.13
C VAL A 173 7.82 3.98 -11.70
N ASP A 174 7.63 3.93 -13.02
CA ASP A 174 6.59 4.70 -13.69
C ASP A 174 5.20 4.34 -13.17
N LEU A 175 4.38 5.36 -12.91
CA LEU A 175 2.97 5.16 -12.58
C LEU A 175 2.21 4.73 -13.84
N PRO A 176 1.17 3.88 -13.72
CA PRO A 176 0.37 3.47 -14.86
C PRO A 176 -0.15 4.68 -15.65
N ALA A 177 0.15 4.69 -16.95
CA ALA A 177 -0.27 5.74 -17.87
C ALA A 177 -1.75 5.61 -18.25
N GLY A 178 -2.24 4.37 -18.32
CA GLY A 178 -3.58 3.98 -18.77
C GLY A 178 -3.57 3.63 -20.26
N ASP A 179 -3.97 2.40 -20.61
CA ASP A 179 -3.84 1.83 -21.97
C ASP A 179 -4.92 2.33 -22.96
N GLY A 180 -5.36 3.59 -22.82
CA GLY A 180 -6.51 4.16 -23.54
C GLY A 180 -7.89 3.63 -23.12
N SER A 181 -7.95 2.49 -22.43
CA SER A 181 -9.17 1.93 -21.84
C SER A 181 -9.67 2.75 -20.64
N LEU A 182 -11.01 2.79 -20.46
CA LEU A 182 -11.64 3.40 -19.28
C LEU A 182 -11.15 2.79 -17.97
N GLY A 183 -10.93 1.47 -17.92
CA GLY A 183 -10.37 0.79 -16.73
C GLY A 183 -8.96 1.27 -16.41
N GLY A 184 -8.08 1.25 -17.41
CA GLY A 184 -6.70 1.73 -17.28
C GLY A 184 -6.61 3.22 -16.89
N ALA A 185 -7.56 4.05 -17.34
CA ALA A 185 -7.66 5.45 -16.93
C ALA A 185 -8.05 5.61 -15.44
N VAL A 186 -8.96 4.78 -14.92
CA VAL A 186 -9.35 4.76 -13.50
C VAL A 186 -8.19 4.27 -12.62
N ASP A 187 -7.49 3.22 -13.03
CA ASP A 187 -6.33 2.70 -12.30
C ASP A 187 -5.15 3.68 -12.30
N ALA A 188 -4.89 4.34 -13.44
CA ALA A 188 -3.94 5.44 -13.55
C ALA A 188 -4.28 6.61 -12.61
N ALA A 189 -5.55 7.02 -12.56
CA ALA A 189 -6.01 8.07 -11.66
C ALA A 189 -5.85 7.67 -10.18
N ARG A 190 -6.18 6.41 -9.85
CA ARG A 190 -6.02 5.86 -8.50
C ARG A 190 -4.55 5.84 -8.05
N ALA A 191 -3.63 5.33 -8.87
CA ALA A 191 -2.21 5.28 -8.53
C ALA A 191 -1.63 6.70 -8.28
N ARG A 192 -2.02 7.68 -9.11
CA ARG A 192 -1.62 9.10 -8.93
C ARG A 192 -2.20 9.71 -7.65
N ALA A 193 -3.43 9.35 -7.29
CA ALA A 193 -4.06 9.76 -6.03
C ALA A 193 -3.38 9.13 -4.81
N GLU A 194 -2.97 7.85 -4.90
CA GLU A 194 -2.25 7.14 -3.84
C GLU A 194 -0.85 7.75 -3.59
N LEU A 195 -0.08 8.05 -4.65
CA LEU A 195 1.18 8.81 -4.54
C LEU A 195 0.96 10.19 -3.89
N THR A 196 -0.05 10.94 -4.34
CA THR A 196 -0.37 12.27 -3.80
C THR A 196 -0.74 12.21 -2.31
N LYS A 197 -1.46 11.18 -1.90
CA LYS A 197 -1.80 10.92 -0.49
C LYS A 197 -0.56 10.60 0.34
N ALA A 198 0.30 9.71 -0.13
CA ALA A 198 1.55 9.36 0.56
C ALA A 198 2.47 10.58 0.74
N MET A 199 2.61 11.42 -0.29
CA MET A 199 3.33 12.69 -0.22
C MET A 199 2.71 13.70 0.76
N ARG A 200 1.37 13.74 0.85
CA ARG A 200 0.66 14.59 1.83
C ARG A 200 0.91 14.10 3.26
N ASP A 201 0.96 12.80 3.50
CA ASP A 201 1.19 12.23 4.82
C ASP A 201 2.65 12.41 5.27
N LYS A 202 3.64 12.24 4.37
CA LYS A 202 5.04 12.63 4.62
C LYS A 202 5.16 14.11 5.01
N ARG A 203 4.58 15.02 4.21
CA ARG A 203 4.58 16.46 4.50
C ARG A 203 3.93 16.80 5.85
N ARG A 204 2.88 16.06 6.24
CA ARG A 204 2.23 16.21 7.56
C ARG A 204 3.12 15.74 8.70
N ALA A 205 3.89 14.66 8.52
CA ALA A 205 4.87 14.22 9.50
C ALA A 205 5.98 15.26 9.67
N GLU A 206 6.59 15.73 8.58
CA GLU A 206 7.62 16.78 8.61
C GLU A 206 7.14 18.07 9.28
N ILE A 207 5.90 18.51 9.02
CA ILE A 207 5.34 19.71 9.66
C ILE A 207 5.18 19.48 11.17
N LYS A 208 4.71 18.29 11.60
CA LYS A 208 4.60 17.97 13.03
C LYS A 208 5.96 17.94 13.72
N GLU A 209 6.96 17.31 13.10
CA GLU A 209 8.33 17.26 13.61
C GLU A 209 8.94 18.66 13.72
N LYS A 210 8.86 19.47 12.65
CA LYS A 210 9.36 20.86 12.65
C LYS A 210 8.65 21.73 13.70
N ASN A 211 7.34 21.56 13.88
CA ASN A 211 6.60 22.26 14.93
C ASN A 211 6.98 21.79 16.35
N PHE A 212 7.22 20.49 16.54
CA PHE A 212 7.65 19.92 17.82
C PHE A 212 9.06 20.43 18.19
N LEU A 213 10.03 20.31 17.28
CA LEU A 213 11.39 20.79 17.49
C LEU A 213 11.43 22.31 17.73
N LYS A 214 10.61 23.10 17.01
CA LYS A 214 10.46 24.54 17.22
C LYS A 214 9.82 24.91 18.57
N ALA A 215 9.07 24.01 19.20
CA ALA A 215 8.49 24.23 20.52
C ALA A 215 9.42 23.77 21.67
N MET A 216 10.52 23.07 21.34
CA MET A 216 11.48 22.49 22.28
C MET A 216 12.78 23.30 22.42
N GLY A 217 13.00 24.31 21.58
CA GLY A 217 14.18 25.20 21.59
C GLY A 217 13.80 26.66 21.44
#